data_AF-A0A1Y4G731-F1
#
_entry.id   AF-A0A1Y4G731-F1
#
_cell.length_a   1.000
_cell.length_b   1.000
_cell.length_c   1.000
_cell.angle_alpha   90.00
_cell.angle_beta   90.00
_cell.angle_gamma   90.00
#
_symmetry.space_group_name_H-M   'P 1'
#
loop_
_entity.id
_entity.type
_entity.pdbx_description
1 polymer ?
#
loop_
_entity_poly.entity_id
_entity_poly.type
_entity_poly.pdbx_seq_one_letter_code
_entity_poly.pdbx_strand_id
1 'polypeptide(L)'
;MARCAAAAAVGKGGAMRGEAVILFTRVPVPGMVKTRLMGALTGVQCAALHAAFLCDVYEKCLAAKKNVRLYYTGGSPALLPEPVRGAALFKQADGGLGDKMRLAFEETLHEHSAAVLIGSDLPALTADILTDSFRLLEKKDAVIGPAADGGYYLIGMKKYLPRLFSVETYGGADVLAATEAAAKEAGITLARAAECRDVDTPEDLEILAQGVISGKILAPRTEAFMRETGIIA
;
A
#
# COMPACT_ATOMS: atom_id res chain seq x y z
N MET A 1 -22.76 -23.91 -2.47
CA MET A 1 -21.68 -24.49 -3.30
C MET A 1 -21.20 -23.43 -4.29
N ALA A 2 -20.03 -22.84 -4.06
CA ALA A 2 -19.27 -22.10 -5.07
C ALA A 2 -17.84 -21.93 -4.55
N ARG A 3 -16.98 -22.94 -4.79
CA ARG A 3 -15.54 -22.83 -4.65
C ARG A 3 -15.02 -22.13 -5.91
N CYS A 4 -14.57 -20.89 -5.79
CA CYS A 4 -13.73 -20.27 -6.82
C CYS A 4 -12.28 -20.37 -6.32
N ALA A 5 -11.66 -21.52 -6.60
CA ALA A 5 -10.24 -21.74 -6.42
C ALA A 5 -9.61 -21.79 -7.81
N ALA A 6 -8.96 -20.69 -8.21
CA ALA A 6 -7.95 -20.75 -9.26
C ALA A 6 -6.63 -21.12 -8.59
N ALA A 7 -6.45 -22.41 -8.31
CA ALA A 7 -5.15 -22.95 -7.92
C ALA A 7 -4.35 -23.25 -9.20
N ALA A 8 -3.39 -22.39 -9.53
CA ALA A 8 -2.39 -22.69 -10.55
C ALA A 8 -1.35 -23.67 -9.98
N ALA A 9 -0.89 -24.57 -10.86
CA ALA A 9 -0.12 -25.78 -10.55
C ALA A 9 1.21 -25.54 -9.81
N VAL A 10 1.51 -26.42 -8.85
CA VAL A 10 2.82 -26.52 -8.19
C VAL A 10 3.82 -27.18 -9.13
N GLY A 11 4.72 -26.38 -9.69
CA GLY A 11 5.95 -26.87 -10.31
C GLY A 11 6.97 -27.23 -9.23
N LYS A 12 7.39 -28.51 -9.17
CA LYS A 12 8.60 -28.93 -8.44
C LYS A 12 9.82 -28.51 -9.25
N GLY A 13 10.50 -27.47 -8.79
CA GLY A 13 11.79 -27.00 -9.31
C GLY A 13 12.18 -25.75 -8.53
N GLY A 14 13.36 -25.73 -7.90
CA GLY A 14 13.87 -24.63 -7.09
C GLY A 14 14.24 -23.40 -7.93
N ALA A 15 13.26 -22.80 -8.60
CA ALA A 15 13.37 -21.45 -9.13
C ALA A 15 13.16 -20.46 -7.98
N MET A 16 14.06 -19.48 -7.85
CA MET A 16 13.90 -18.37 -6.90
C MET A 16 12.53 -17.73 -7.13
N ARG A 17 11.63 -17.87 -6.15
CA ARG A 17 10.32 -17.22 -6.17
C ARG A 17 10.54 -15.71 -6.17
N GLY A 18 9.90 -14.99 -7.09
CA GLY A 18 10.04 -13.54 -7.20
C GLY A 18 9.59 -12.79 -5.94
N GLU A 19 9.79 -11.49 -5.92
CA GLU A 19 9.34 -10.60 -4.85
C GLU A 19 8.05 -9.88 -5.26
N ALA A 20 7.17 -9.62 -4.29
CA ALA A 20 5.87 -9.00 -4.56
C ALA A 20 5.55 -7.82 -3.66
N VAL A 21 4.92 -6.80 -4.26
CA VAL A 21 4.22 -5.75 -3.53
C VAL A 21 2.75 -6.13 -3.39
N ILE A 22 2.27 -6.13 -2.15
CA ILE A 22 0.87 -6.21 -1.78
C ILE A 22 0.34 -4.77 -1.74
N LEU A 23 -0.51 -4.40 -2.69
CA LEU A 23 -1.10 -3.06 -2.77
C LEU A 23 -2.54 -3.09 -2.29
N PHE A 24 -2.80 -2.53 -1.12
CA PHE A 24 -4.16 -2.41 -0.56
C PHE A 24 -4.84 -1.16 -1.09
N THR A 25 -6.09 -1.30 -1.54
CA THR A 25 -6.92 -0.17 -1.93
C THR A 25 -8.40 -0.42 -1.65
N ARG A 26 -9.15 0.68 -1.50
CA ARG A 26 -10.60 0.65 -1.74
C ARG A 26 -10.87 0.92 -3.22
N VAL A 27 -11.97 0.40 -3.73
CA VAL A 27 -12.46 0.76 -5.07
C VAL A 27 -12.87 2.26 -5.03
N PRO A 28 -12.43 3.10 -5.99
CA PRO A 28 -12.74 4.54 -5.99
C PRO A 28 -14.21 4.81 -6.36
N VAL A 29 -15.11 4.66 -5.37
CA VAL A 29 -16.53 4.96 -5.51
C VAL A 29 -16.83 6.33 -4.88
N PRO A 30 -17.54 7.24 -5.56
CA PRO A 30 -17.90 8.54 -5.01
C PRO A 30 -18.56 8.45 -3.63
N GLY A 31 -18.08 9.25 -2.68
CA GLY A 31 -18.58 9.28 -1.30
C GLY A 31 -18.09 8.12 -0.40
N MET A 32 -17.30 7.17 -0.91
CA MET A 32 -16.82 6.01 -0.16
C MET A 32 -15.31 6.02 0.11
N VAL A 33 -14.58 6.89 -0.59
CA VAL A 33 -13.13 7.08 -0.46
C VAL A 33 -12.84 8.56 -0.22
N LYS A 34 -11.72 8.84 0.48
CA LYS A 34 -11.28 10.20 0.82
C LYS A 34 -12.40 11.07 1.40
N THR A 35 -13.21 10.48 2.28
CA THR A 35 -14.38 11.17 2.87
C THR A 35 -14.00 12.33 3.78
N ARG A 36 -12.78 12.32 4.35
CA ARG A 36 -12.22 13.44 5.11
C ARG A 36 -11.89 14.67 4.25
N LEU A 37 -11.75 14.49 2.93
CA LEU A 37 -11.58 15.59 1.97
C LEU A 37 -12.93 16.14 1.48
N MET A 38 -14.05 15.47 1.82
CA MET A 38 -15.37 15.96 1.43
C MET A 38 -15.67 17.26 2.19
N GLY A 39 -16.04 18.29 1.43
CA GLY A 39 -16.16 19.66 1.92
C GLY A 39 -15.25 20.59 1.13
N ALA A 40 -13.97 20.21 1.00
CA ALA A 40 -13.05 20.83 0.04
C ALA A 40 -13.25 20.26 -1.38
N LEU A 41 -13.56 18.96 -1.46
CA LEU A 41 -13.84 18.25 -2.70
C LEU A 41 -15.25 17.64 -2.69
N THR A 42 -15.84 17.48 -3.88
CA THR A 42 -17.06 16.68 -4.06
C THR A 42 -16.74 15.18 -3.95
N GLY A 43 -17.75 14.35 -3.67
CA GLY A 43 -17.56 12.90 -3.64
C GLY A 43 -16.99 12.32 -4.94
N VAL A 44 -17.34 12.91 -6.10
CA VAL A 44 -16.79 12.53 -7.41
C VAL A 44 -15.31 12.89 -7.51
N GLN A 45 -14.93 14.11 -7.07
CA GLN A 45 -13.53 14.54 -7.02
C GLN A 45 -12.70 13.69 -6.06
N CYS A 46 -13.24 13.31 -4.90
CA CYS A 46 -12.58 12.40 -3.96
C CYS A 46 -12.29 11.03 -4.60
N ALA A 47 -13.24 10.47 -5.36
CA ALA A 47 -13.03 9.22 -6.07
C ALA A 47 -12.00 9.36 -7.21
N ALA A 48 -12.03 10.46 -7.95
CA ALA A 48 -11.05 10.75 -9.00
C ALA A 48 -9.64 10.94 -8.43
N LEU A 49 -9.48 11.65 -7.32
CA LEU A 49 -8.20 11.79 -6.60
C LEU A 49 -7.66 10.44 -6.12
N HIS A 50 -8.52 9.63 -5.49
CA HIS A 50 -8.15 8.28 -5.05
C HIS A 50 -7.70 7.39 -6.23
N ALA A 51 -8.40 7.49 -7.37
CA ALA A 51 -8.01 6.78 -8.58
C ALA A 51 -6.65 7.26 -9.14
N ALA A 52 -6.38 8.56 -9.09
CA ALA A 52 -5.09 9.13 -9.48
C ALA A 52 -3.95 8.66 -8.58
N PHE A 53 -4.13 8.67 -7.25
CA PHE A 53 -3.17 8.14 -6.29
C PHE A 53 -2.86 6.67 -6.56
N LEU A 54 -3.90 5.84 -6.65
CA LEU A 54 -3.78 4.41 -6.87
C LEU A 54 -2.98 4.10 -8.15
N CYS A 55 -3.26 4.85 -9.20
CA CYS A 55 -2.56 4.77 -10.47
C CYS A 55 -1.07 5.12 -10.37
N ASP A 56 -0.74 6.26 -9.75
CA ASP A 56 0.65 6.70 -9.61
C ASP A 56 1.43 5.72 -8.74
N VAL A 57 0.86 5.28 -7.60
CA VAL A 57 1.46 4.27 -6.71
C VAL A 57 1.69 2.95 -7.45
N TYR A 58 0.70 2.49 -8.22
CA TYR A 58 0.84 1.26 -9.01
C TYR A 58 1.99 1.35 -10.02
N GLU A 59 2.15 2.49 -10.70
CA GLU A 59 3.28 2.70 -11.61
C GLU A 59 4.63 2.73 -10.89
N LYS A 60 4.71 3.24 -9.65
CA LYS A 60 5.93 3.13 -8.84
C LYS A 60 6.26 1.68 -8.49
N CYS A 61 5.24 0.87 -8.19
CA CYS A 61 5.43 -0.56 -7.95
C CYS A 61 5.98 -1.28 -9.20
N LEU A 62 5.48 -0.94 -10.39
CA LEU A 62 5.98 -1.47 -11.66
C LEU A 62 7.41 -1.00 -11.95
N ALA A 63 7.71 0.28 -11.69
CA ALA A 63 9.06 0.84 -11.86
C ALA A 63 10.10 0.18 -10.94
N ALA A 64 9.69 -0.27 -9.75
CA ALA A 64 10.52 -1.07 -8.84
C ALA A 64 10.76 -2.52 -9.34
N LYS A 65 10.17 -2.90 -10.48
CA LYS A 65 10.28 -4.23 -11.11
C LYS A 65 9.87 -5.37 -10.17
N LYS A 66 8.80 -5.16 -9.39
CA LYS A 66 8.24 -6.17 -8.49
C LYS A 66 6.90 -6.67 -9.02
N ASN A 67 6.54 -7.91 -8.68
CA ASN A 67 5.19 -8.40 -8.95
C ASN A 67 4.21 -7.59 -8.11
N VAL A 68 3.06 -7.20 -8.66
CA VAL A 68 2.05 -6.45 -7.92
C VAL A 68 0.81 -7.29 -7.73
N ARG A 69 0.45 -7.52 -6.47
CA ARG A 69 -0.82 -8.15 -6.07
C ARG A 69 -1.70 -7.09 -5.44
N LEU A 70 -2.76 -6.71 -6.14
CA LEU A 70 -3.67 -5.67 -5.68
C LEU A 70 -4.82 -6.28 -4.91
N TYR A 71 -4.95 -5.92 -3.63
CA TYR A 71 -6.01 -6.36 -2.75
C TYR A 71 -7.06 -5.25 -2.60
N TYR A 72 -8.25 -5.45 -3.16
CA TYR A 72 -9.32 -4.44 -3.20
C TYR A 72 -10.47 -4.73 -2.23
N THR A 73 -11.19 -3.68 -1.83
CA THR A 73 -12.45 -3.77 -1.07
C THR A 73 -13.42 -2.63 -1.43
N GLY A 74 -14.66 -2.70 -0.95
CA GLY A 74 -15.61 -1.58 -1.04
C GLY A 74 -16.28 -1.36 -2.41
N GLY A 75 -16.22 -2.33 -3.33
CA GLY A 75 -16.90 -2.21 -4.62
C GLY A 75 -16.52 -3.31 -5.62
N SER A 76 -16.99 -3.14 -6.85
CA SER A 76 -16.63 -4.01 -7.97
C SER A 76 -15.24 -3.66 -8.51
N PRO A 77 -14.37 -4.65 -8.77
CA PRO A 77 -13.05 -4.40 -9.38
C PRO A 77 -13.16 -3.81 -10.79
N ALA A 78 -14.32 -3.92 -11.46
CA ALA A 78 -14.56 -3.29 -12.76
C ALA A 78 -14.45 -1.75 -12.71
N LEU A 79 -14.64 -1.15 -11.54
CA LEU A 79 -14.54 0.30 -11.33
C LEU A 79 -13.11 0.76 -11.02
N LEU A 80 -12.13 -0.15 -10.93
CA LEU A 80 -10.73 0.24 -10.82
C LEU A 80 -10.27 0.93 -12.12
N PRO A 81 -9.39 1.95 -12.05
CA PRO A 81 -8.87 2.63 -13.24
C PRO A 81 -7.90 1.74 -14.03
N GLU A 82 -7.70 2.03 -15.32
CA GLU A 82 -6.53 1.51 -16.03
C GLU A 82 -5.30 2.35 -15.68
N PRO A 83 -4.09 1.75 -15.62
CA PRO A 83 -3.76 0.35 -15.93
C PRO A 83 -3.96 -0.62 -14.75
N VAL A 84 -4.46 -0.13 -13.61
CA VAL A 84 -4.53 -0.87 -12.34
C VAL A 84 -5.46 -2.09 -12.44
N ARG A 85 -6.53 -1.99 -13.22
CA ARG A 85 -7.46 -3.11 -13.48
C ARG A 85 -6.77 -4.31 -14.15
N GLY A 86 -5.65 -4.11 -14.85
CA GLY A 86 -4.83 -5.17 -15.43
C GLY A 86 -3.89 -5.89 -14.46
N ALA A 87 -3.83 -5.48 -13.20
CA ALA A 87 -3.00 -6.14 -12.17
C ALA A 87 -3.56 -7.52 -11.76
N ALA A 88 -2.79 -8.28 -10.99
CA ALA A 88 -3.33 -9.46 -10.31
C ALA A 88 -4.25 -9.01 -9.15
N LEU A 89 -5.56 -9.15 -9.34
CA LEU A 89 -6.59 -8.66 -8.42
C LEU A 89 -7.02 -9.73 -7.41
N PHE A 90 -7.05 -9.35 -6.14
CA PHE A 90 -7.51 -10.17 -5.02
C PHE A 90 -8.52 -9.37 -4.19
N LYS A 91 -9.57 -10.03 -3.70
CA LYS A 91 -10.48 -9.38 -2.76
C LYS A 91 -9.84 -9.40 -1.37
N GLN A 92 -9.84 -8.27 -0.67
CA GLN A 92 -9.45 -8.26 0.75
C GLN A 92 -10.39 -9.15 1.55
N ALA A 93 -9.84 -9.87 2.52
CA ALA A 93 -10.60 -10.68 3.44
C ALA A 93 -11.60 -9.84 4.27
N ASP A 94 -12.58 -10.53 4.84
CA ASP A 94 -13.46 -9.95 5.85
C ASP A 94 -12.69 -9.78 7.18
N GLY A 95 -13.22 -8.97 8.09
CA GLY A 95 -12.60 -8.71 9.39
C GLY A 95 -11.79 -7.40 9.45
N GLY A 96 -10.93 -7.31 10.47
CA GLY A 96 -10.14 -6.13 10.75
C GLY A 96 -8.97 -5.93 9.78
N LEU A 97 -8.26 -4.81 9.91
CA LEU A 97 -7.07 -4.55 9.09
C LEU A 97 -5.99 -5.61 9.29
N GLY A 98 -5.76 -6.04 10.54
CA GLY A 98 -4.81 -7.12 10.85
C GLY A 98 -5.15 -8.46 10.16
N ASP A 99 -6.43 -8.85 10.12
CA ASP A 99 -6.88 -10.07 9.44
C ASP A 99 -6.62 -10.01 7.93
N LYS A 100 -6.92 -8.86 7.34
CA LYS A 100 -6.68 -8.59 5.91
C LYS A 100 -5.19 -8.68 5.58
N MET A 101 -4.34 -8.02 6.37
CA MET A 101 -2.89 -8.07 6.18
C MET A 101 -2.36 -9.49 6.35
N ARG A 102 -2.78 -10.22 7.39
CA ARG A 102 -2.40 -11.62 7.61
C ARG A 102 -2.67 -12.48 6.38
N LEU A 103 -3.91 -12.50 5.91
CA LEU A 103 -4.29 -13.35 4.78
C LEU A 103 -3.57 -12.94 3.49
N ALA A 104 -3.39 -11.64 3.24
CA ALA A 104 -2.64 -11.18 2.08
C ALA A 104 -1.16 -11.61 2.13
N PHE A 105 -0.51 -11.56 3.29
CA PHE A 105 0.86 -12.05 3.47
C PHE A 105 0.96 -13.57 3.31
N GLU A 106 0.07 -14.32 3.96
CA GLU A 106 0.06 -15.79 3.88
C GLU A 106 -0.09 -16.27 2.42
N GLU A 107 -1.03 -15.70 1.67
CA GLU A 107 -1.23 -16.02 0.25
C GLU A 107 -0.02 -15.59 -0.61
N THR A 108 0.47 -14.37 -0.42
CA THR A 108 1.54 -13.83 -1.25
C THR A 108 2.85 -14.58 -1.04
N LEU A 109 3.23 -14.84 0.21
CA LEU A 109 4.47 -15.54 0.58
C LEU A 109 4.41 -17.04 0.29
N HIS A 110 3.23 -17.60 0.04
CA HIS A 110 3.10 -18.94 -0.51
C HIS A 110 3.63 -19.03 -1.95
N GLU A 111 3.64 -17.91 -2.69
CA GLU A 111 4.08 -17.84 -4.10
C GLU A 111 5.39 -17.05 -4.29
N HIS A 112 5.75 -16.19 -3.34
CA HIS A 112 6.86 -15.23 -3.42
C HIS A 112 7.87 -15.43 -2.29
N SER A 113 9.13 -15.02 -2.50
CA SER A 113 10.19 -15.14 -1.48
C SER A 113 10.16 -14.03 -0.43
N ALA A 114 9.64 -12.87 -0.79
CA ALA A 114 9.42 -11.73 0.09
C ALA A 114 8.23 -10.92 -0.39
N ALA A 115 7.56 -10.25 0.57
CA ALA A 115 6.44 -9.39 0.30
C ALA A 115 6.57 -8.07 1.06
N VAL A 116 6.17 -6.97 0.41
CA VAL A 116 6.03 -5.65 1.02
C VAL A 116 4.59 -5.20 0.83
N LEU A 117 3.90 -4.85 1.92
CA LEU A 117 2.53 -4.34 1.92
C LEU A 117 2.53 -2.82 2.07
N ILE A 118 1.78 -2.15 1.19
CA ILE A 118 1.52 -0.71 1.22
C ILE A 118 0.04 -0.40 0.95
N GLY A 119 -0.40 0.79 1.35
CA GLY A 119 -1.68 1.37 0.93
C GLY A 119 -1.59 2.11 -0.42
N SER A 120 -2.74 2.52 -0.94
CA SER A 120 -2.85 3.30 -2.19
C SER A 120 -2.67 4.80 -2.02
N ASP A 121 -2.64 5.29 -0.79
CA ASP A 121 -2.79 6.71 -0.46
C ASP A 121 -1.45 7.45 -0.36
N LEU A 122 -0.43 6.96 -1.07
CA LEU A 122 0.97 7.35 -0.95
C LEU A 122 1.53 7.97 -2.25
N PRO A 123 0.97 9.09 -2.74
CA PRO A 123 1.43 9.71 -4.00
C PRO A 123 2.90 10.18 -3.96
N ALA A 124 3.48 10.35 -2.77
CA ALA A 124 4.89 10.67 -2.57
C ALA A 124 5.84 9.45 -2.63
N LEU A 125 5.30 8.22 -2.69
CA LEU A 125 6.10 7.00 -2.75
C LEU A 125 7.02 7.01 -3.97
N THR A 126 8.24 6.50 -3.80
CA THR A 126 9.18 6.31 -4.91
C THR A 126 9.47 4.82 -5.13
N ALA A 127 9.89 4.48 -6.35
CA ALA A 127 10.33 3.13 -6.68
C ALA A 127 11.59 2.72 -5.88
N ASP A 128 12.42 3.70 -5.50
CA ASP A 128 13.62 3.49 -4.69
C ASP A 128 13.26 3.06 -3.26
N ILE A 129 12.24 3.67 -2.65
CA ILE A 129 11.73 3.23 -1.33
C ILE A 129 11.37 1.74 -1.36
N LEU A 130 10.67 1.30 -2.42
CA LEU A 130 10.30 -0.11 -2.58
C LEU A 130 11.54 -0.99 -2.79
N THR A 131 12.41 -0.59 -3.72
CA THR A 131 13.63 -1.34 -4.05
C THR A 131 14.55 -1.51 -2.83
N ASP A 132 14.74 -0.44 -2.06
CA ASP A 132 15.53 -0.44 -0.83
C ASP A 132 14.87 -1.27 0.27
N SER A 133 13.53 -1.24 0.36
CA SER A 133 12.79 -2.09 1.31
C SER A 133 13.05 -3.58 1.07
N PHE A 134 13.04 -4.03 -0.20
CA PHE A 134 13.41 -5.42 -0.53
C PHE A 134 14.89 -5.72 -0.25
N ARG A 135 15.80 -4.78 -0.55
CA ARG A 135 17.23 -4.93 -0.22
C ARG A 135 17.45 -5.06 1.29
N LEU A 136 16.69 -4.36 2.11
CA LEU A 136 16.74 -4.50 3.56
C LEU A 136 16.30 -5.91 4.00
N LEU A 137 15.27 -6.47 3.36
CA LEU A 137 14.77 -7.83 3.64
C LEU A 137 15.79 -8.94 3.30
N GLU A 138 16.77 -8.69 2.43
CA GLU A 138 17.88 -9.64 2.23
C GLU A 138 18.64 -9.91 3.53
N LYS A 139 18.77 -8.89 4.40
CA LYS A 139 19.58 -8.92 5.62
C LYS A 139 18.76 -8.93 6.92
N LYS A 140 17.45 -8.72 6.83
CA LYS A 140 16.54 -8.52 7.96
C LYS A 140 15.33 -9.43 7.84
N ASP A 141 14.65 -9.68 8.95
CA ASP A 141 13.43 -10.49 8.97
C ASP A 141 12.24 -9.69 8.47
N ALA A 142 12.20 -8.40 8.79
CA ALA A 142 11.15 -7.47 8.42
C ALA A 142 11.67 -6.06 8.14
N VAL A 143 10.87 -5.29 7.41
CA VAL A 143 11.06 -3.86 7.17
C VAL A 143 9.76 -3.12 7.50
N ILE A 144 9.87 -1.93 8.07
CA ILE A 144 8.73 -1.04 8.37
C ILE A 144 9.01 0.36 7.84
N GLY A 145 8.04 0.99 7.18
CA GLY A 145 8.12 2.37 6.72
C GLY A 145 7.32 3.28 7.65
N PRO A 146 7.96 4.12 8.48
CA PRO A 146 7.27 5.01 9.39
C PRO A 146 6.40 6.03 8.64
N ALA A 147 5.19 6.26 9.15
CA ALA A 147 4.33 7.37 8.73
C ALA A 147 4.50 8.54 9.72
N ALA A 148 4.17 9.76 9.26
CA ALA A 148 4.36 10.98 10.06
C ALA A 148 3.42 11.07 11.27
N ASP A 149 2.34 10.28 11.30
CA ASP A 149 1.30 10.27 12.33
C ASP A 149 1.58 9.28 13.48
N GLY A 150 2.73 8.59 13.47
CA GLY A 150 3.09 7.55 14.44
C GLY A 150 2.63 6.14 14.06
N GLY A 151 1.99 5.98 12.90
CA GLY A 151 1.73 4.70 12.25
C GLY A 151 2.87 4.26 11.34
N TYR A 152 2.54 3.35 10.42
CA TYR A 152 3.42 2.93 9.34
C TYR A 152 2.63 2.77 8.03
N TYR A 153 3.22 3.19 6.92
CA TYR A 153 2.63 3.09 5.59
C TYR A 153 3.07 1.81 4.85
N LEU A 154 4.14 1.18 5.34
CA LEU A 154 4.80 0.03 4.72
C LEU A 154 5.18 -0.99 5.79
N ILE A 155 4.90 -2.26 5.51
CA ILE A 155 5.48 -3.37 6.27
C ILE A 155 5.85 -4.49 5.30
N GLY A 156 7.02 -5.09 5.47
CA GLY A 156 7.49 -6.18 4.60
C GLY A 156 8.20 -7.27 5.38
N MET A 157 8.18 -8.48 4.83
CA MET A 157 8.76 -9.68 5.46
C MET A 157 9.00 -10.81 4.44
N LYS A 158 9.84 -11.78 4.84
CA LYS A 158 10.14 -13.01 4.05
C LYS A 158 9.26 -14.21 4.40
N LYS A 159 8.65 -14.16 5.59
CA LYS A 159 7.67 -15.13 6.11
C LYS A 159 6.68 -14.36 6.96
N TYR A 160 5.45 -14.85 7.10
CA TYR A 160 4.50 -14.17 7.98
C TYR A 160 5.01 -14.18 9.44
N LEU A 161 5.01 -13.02 10.09
CA LEU A 161 5.49 -12.81 11.45
C LEU A 161 4.33 -12.31 12.34
N PRO A 162 3.50 -13.21 12.90
CA PRO A 162 2.29 -12.84 13.65
C PRO A 162 2.54 -11.87 14.80
N ARG A 163 3.73 -11.94 15.41
CA ARG A 163 4.12 -11.08 16.54
C ARG A 163 4.11 -9.59 16.18
N LEU A 164 4.39 -9.23 14.92
CA LEU A 164 4.37 -7.83 14.48
C LEU A 164 2.96 -7.22 14.41
N PHE A 165 1.93 -8.08 14.41
CA PHE A 165 0.52 -7.70 14.26
C PHE A 165 -0.28 -7.87 15.55
N SER A 166 0.39 -8.13 16.68
CA SER A 166 -0.24 -8.30 18.00
C SER A 166 -0.61 -6.96 18.68
N VAL A 167 -0.79 -5.90 17.89
CA VAL A 167 -1.19 -4.57 18.38
C VAL A 167 -2.70 -4.52 18.60
N GLU A 168 -3.13 -3.87 19.68
CA GLU A 168 -4.55 -3.85 20.09
C GLU A 168 -5.45 -3.07 19.11
N THR A 169 -4.92 -1.99 18.53
CA THR A 169 -5.63 -1.17 17.54
C THR A 169 -4.69 -0.69 16.44
N TYR A 170 -5.22 -0.54 15.21
CA TYR A 170 -4.52 0.07 14.07
C TYR A 170 -5.04 1.50 13.87
N GLY A 171 -4.15 2.44 13.51
CA GLY A 171 -4.51 3.83 13.20
C GLY A 171 -4.35 4.84 14.35
N GLY A 172 -3.47 4.58 15.32
CA GLY A 172 -3.12 5.53 16.39
C GLY A 172 -1.61 5.83 16.41
N ALA A 173 -1.24 6.90 17.13
CA ALA A 173 0.15 7.41 17.20
C ALA A 173 1.19 6.43 17.76
N ASP A 174 0.74 5.35 18.41
CA ASP A 174 1.61 4.38 19.08
C ASP A 174 1.78 3.06 18.31
N VAL A 175 1.17 2.92 17.13
CA VAL A 175 1.17 1.63 16.40
C VAL A 175 2.59 1.26 15.93
N LEU A 176 3.37 2.22 15.43
CA LEU A 176 4.77 1.99 15.07
C LEU A 176 5.59 1.53 16.28
N ALA A 177 5.51 2.28 17.38
CA ALA A 177 6.27 1.99 18.60
C ALA A 177 5.91 0.62 19.18
N ALA A 178 4.62 0.28 19.19
CA ALA A 178 4.13 -1.03 19.64
C ALA A 178 4.65 -2.18 18.74
N THR A 179 4.62 -2.01 17.42
CA THR A 179 5.16 -3.01 16.48
C THR A 179 6.68 -3.20 16.64
N GLU A 180 7.43 -2.12 16.85
CA GLU A 180 8.88 -2.20 17.09
C GLU A 180 9.22 -2.86 18.42
N ALA A 181 8.45 -2.56 19.48
CA ALA A 181 8.59 -3.23 20.77
C ALA A 181 8.32 -4.74 20.65
N ALA A 182 7.24 -5.12 19.96
CA ALA A 182 6.90 -6.52 19.70
C ALA A 182 7.98 -7.24 18.87
N ALA A 183 8.58 -6.55 17.89
CA ALA A 183 9.70 -7.09 17.12
C ALA A 183 10.92 -7.38 18.01
N LYS A 184 11.27 -6.42 18.88
CA LYS A 184 12.39 -6.54 19.82
C LYS A 184 12.16 -7.69 20.81
N GLU A 185 10.97 -7.79 21.39
CA GLU A 185 10.60 -8.86 22.32
C GLU A 185 10.69 -10.24 21.67
N ALA A 186 10.25 -10.35 20.40
CA ALA A 186 10.28 -11.59 19.64
C ALA A 186 11.65 -11.92 18.99
N GLY A 187 12.68 -11.08 19.19
CA GLY A 187 13.99 -11.25 18.56
C GLY A 187 13.98 -11.10 17.03
N ILE A 188 12.98 -10.41 16.47
CA ILE A 188 12.83 -10.18 15.03
C ILE A 188 13.75 -9.02 14.63
N THR A 189 14.61 -9.23 13.64
CA THR A 189 15.46 -8.15 13.11
C THR A 189 14.63 -7.25 12.18
N LEU A 190 14.25 -6.09 12.70
CA LEU A 190 13.46 -5.09 11.98
C LEU A 190 14.34 -3.95 11.47
N ALA A 191 14.16 -3.54 10.22
CA ALA A 191 14.75 -2.33 9.67
C ALA A 191 13.70 -1.27 9.34
N ARG A 192 14.10 0.00 9.34
CA ARG A 192 13.27 1.12 8.90
C ARG A 192 13.56 1.47 7.44
N ALA A 193 12.51 1.56 6.64
CA ALA A 193 12.54 2.22 5.33
C ALA A 193 12.49 3.75 5.51
N ALA A 194 12.67 4.49 4.43
CA ALA A 194 12.49 5.95 4.44
C ALA A 194 11.04 6.31 4.81
N GLU A 195 10.85 7.48 5.39
CA GLU A 195 9.52 7.98 5.73
C GLU A 195 8.74 8.35 4.45
N CYS A 196 7.43 8.10 4.48
CA CYS A 196 6.50 8.53 3.45
C CYS A 196 5.18 8.91 4.14
N ARG A 197 4.48 9.87 3.55
CA ARG A 197 3.24 10.42 4.10
C ARG A 197 2.06 9.98 3.24
N ASP A 198 1.04 9.46 3.88
CA ASP A 198 -0.28 9.26 3.29
C ASP A 198 -1.07 10.56 3.27
N VAL A 199 -2.01 10.69 2.32
CA VAL A 199 -2.73 11.95 2.09
C VAL A 199 -4.20 11.78 2.40
N ASP A 200 -4.61 12.13 3.62
CA ASP A 200 -5.94 11.83 4.14
C ASP A 200 -6.73 13.08 4.53
N THR A 201 -6.07 14.19 4.86
CA THR A 201 -6.72 15.46 5.23
C THR A 201 -6.46 16.58 4.21
N PRO A 202 -7.23 17.68 4.24
CA PRO A 202 -6.96 18.84 3.39
C PRO A 202 -5.53 19.40 3.57
N GLU A 203 -5.00 19.39 4.79
CA GLU A 203 -3.63 19.82 5.08
C GLU A 203 -2.59 18.91 4.41
N ASP A 204 -2.82 17.59 4.38
CA ASP A 204 -1.95 16.67 3.65
C ASP A 204 -1.99 16.95 2.14
N LEU A 205 -3.18 17.29 1.62
CA LEU A 205 -3.37 17.61 0.20
C LEU A 205 -2.62 18.90 -0.19
N GLU A 206 -2.62 19.91 0.68
CA GLU A 206 -1.82 21.13 0.50
C GLU A 206 -0.31 20.84 0.50
N ILE A 207 0.17 20.01 1.44
CA ILE A 207 1.58 19.60 1.50
C ILE A 207 1.97 18.84 0.22
N LEU A 208 1.12 17.93 -0.23
CA LEU A 208 1.31 17.20 -1.48
C LEU A 208 1.39 18.16 -2.67
N ALA A 209 0.46 19.11 -2.76
CA ALA A 209 0.42 20.11 -3.83
C ALA A 209 1.73 20.91 -3.91
N GLN A 210 2.28 21.34 -2.78
CA GLN A 210 3.59 22.02 -2.74
C GLN A 210 4.75 21.10 -3.17
N GLY A 211 4.69 19.82 -2.78
CA GLY A 211 5.66 18.82 -3.23
C GLY A 211 5.63 18.61 -4.74
N VAL A 212 4.44 18.59 -5.34
CA VAL A 212 4.24 18.49 -6.79
C VAL A 212 4.72 19.75 -7.51
N ILE A 213 4.30 20.94 -7.07
CA ILE A 213 4.71 22.23 -7.67
C ILE A 213 6.23 22.39 -7.67
N SER A 214 6.89 22.01 -6.56
CA SER A 214 8.34 22.11 -6.44
C SER A 214 9.12 21.01 -7.19
N GLY A 215 8.42 20.05 -7.81
CA GLY A 215 9.03 18.91 -8.50
C GLY A 215 9.66 17.86 -7.57
N LYS A 216 9.45 17.99 -6.25
CA LYS A 216 9.94 17.02 -5.26
C LYS A 216 9.13 15.72 -5.27
N ILE A 217 7.86 15.79 -5.64
CA ILE A 217 6.97 14.64 -5.76
C ILE A 217 6.60 14.47 -7.25
N LEU A 218 6.88 13.28 -7.79
CA LEU A 218 6.54 12.92 -9.15
C LEU A 218 5.33 11.99 -9.17
N ALA A 219 4.14 12.57 -9.30
CA ALA A 219 2.86 11.87 -9.33
C ALA A 219 1.99 12.40 -10.50
N PRO A 220 2.25 11.95 -11.75
CA PRO A 220 1.69 12.59 -12.95
C PRO A 220 0.17 12.61 -13.02
N ARG A 221 -0.52 11.52 -12.64
CA ARG A 221 -2.00 11.51 -12.67
C ARG A 221 -2.59 12.38 -11.58
N THR A 222 -1.95 12.40 -10.41
CA THR A 222 -2.31 13.25 -9.29
C THR A 222 -2.12 14.73 -9.63
N GLU A 223 -1.00 15.09 -10.24
CA GLU A 223 -0.72 16.44 -10.72
C GLU A 223 -1.77 16.89 -11.75
N ALA A 224 -2.09 16.04 -12.73
CA ALA A 224 -3.12 16.33 -13.72
C ALA A 224 -4.47 16.62 -13.06
N PHE A 225 -4.91 15.77 -12.11
CA PHE A 225 -6.11 16.01 -11.34
C PHE A 225 -6.07 17.37 -10.61
N MET A 226 -4.97 17.67 -9.92
CA MET A 226 -4.84 18.92 -9.15
C MET A 226 -4.95 20.16 -10.05
N ARG A 227 -4.39 20.12 -11.25
CA ARG A 227 -4.52 21.19 -12.25
C ARG A 227 -5.95 21.32 -12.76
N GLU A 228 -6.58 20.21 -13.12
CA GLU A 228 -7.96 20.18 -13.62
C GLU A 228 -8.98 20.72 -12.61
N THR A 229 -8.75 20.48 -11.32
CA THR A 229 -9.63 20.96 -10.24
C THR A 229 -9.21 22.32 -9.68
N GLY A 230 -8.14 22.94 -10.19
CA GLY A 230 -7.65 24.24 -9.73
C GLY A 230 -7.03 24.24 -8.33
N ILE A 231 -6.58 23.08 -7.83
CA ILE A 231 -5.83 22.96 -6.56
C ILE A 231 -4.43 23.56 -6.76
N ILE A 232 -3.83 23.35 -7.93
CA ILE A 232 -2.57 23.98 -8.34
C ILE A 232 -2.75 24.66 -9.70
N ALA A 233 -1.98 25.72 -9.92
CA ALA A 233 -1.93 26.47 -11.19
C ALA A 233 -1.12 25.72 -12.25
#